data_AF-R6WVG9-F1
#
_entry.id   AF-R6WVG9-F1
#
_cell.length_a   1.000
_cell.length_b   1.000
_cell.length_c   1.000
_cell.angle_alpha   90.00
_cell.angle_beta   90.00
_cell.angle_gamma   90.00
#
_symmetry.space_group_name_H-M   'P 1'
#
loop_
_entity.id
_entity.type
_entity.pdbx_description
1 polymer ?
#
loop_
_entity_poly.entity_id
_entity_poly.type
_entity_poly.pdbx_seq_one_letter_code
_entity_poly.pdbx_strand_id
1 'polypeptide(L)'
;MTLPQALRLESLFSLKQGTLVRMQDGERIKNHTESIRKSLCSKLLANKAFWSHSNVTEETISDEDLIEKTFIHLDMDDISLLFEIFTRKFIRQVWEDRMAGQGAYLYSLNMMIAQYYFNIKNPKDFLHRKEIGHIKTMTHYA
;
A
#
# COMPACT_ATOMS: atom_id res chain seq x y z
N MET A 1 -21.92 17.61 -9.38
CA MET A 1 -22.54 18.34 -10.50
C MET A 1 -23.33 17.35 -11.35
N THR A 2 -24.45 17.75 -11.96
CA THR A 2 -25.20 16.85 -12.86
C THR A 2 -24.61 16.85 -14.27
N LEU A 3 -24.78 15.77 -15.03
CA LEU A 3 -24.28 15.66 -16.41
C LEU A 3 -24.74 16.83 -17.31
N PRO A 4 -26.02 17.28 -17.29
CA PRO A 4 -26.45 18.42 -18.10
C PRO A 4 -25.77 19.74 -17.72
N GLN A 5 -25.47 19.96 -16.43
CA GLN A 5 -24.74 21.12 -15.96
C GLN A 5 -23.28 21.09 -16.43
N ALA A 6 -22.65 19.91 -16.41
CA ALA A 6 -21.28 19.71 -16.87
C ALA A 6 -21.12 20.03 -18.36
N LEU A 7 -22.02 19.51 -19.21
CA LEU A 7 -21.97 19.74 -20.66
C LEU A 7 -22.21 21.22 -21.03
N ARG A 8 -23.11 21.89 -20.29
CA ARG A 8 -23.34 23.35 -20.46
C ARG A 8 -22.09 24.16 -20.12
N LEU A 9 -21.42 23.83 -19.02
CA LEU A 9 -20.18 24.51 -18.62
C LEU A 9 -19.05 24.24 -19.63
N GLU A 10 -18.88 23.00 -20.08
CA GLU A 10 -17.87 22.65 -21.10
C GLU A 10 -18.04 23.47 -22.38
N SER A 11 -19.30 23.67 -22.81
CA SER A 11 -19.61 24.53 -23.96
C SER A 11 -19.28 26.01 -23.71
N LEU A 12 -19.44 26.52 -22.48
CA LEU A 12 -19.12 27.92 -22.14
C LEU A 12 -17.61 28.19 -22.16
N PHE A 13 -16.81 27.19 -21.81
CA PHE A 13 -15.35 27.31 -21.72
C PHE A 13 -14.61 26.67 -22.91
N SER A 14 -15.32 26.30 -23.98
CA SER A 14 -14.76 25.64 -25.16
C SER A 14 -13.93 24.39 -24.84
N LEU A 15 -14.34 23.63 -23.82
CA LEU A 15 -13.69 22.40 -23.40
C LEU A 15 -14.12 21.22 -24.28
N LYS A 16 -13.26 20.19 -24.36
CA LYS A 16 -13.63 18.92 -25.00
C LYS A 16 -14.74 18.24 -24.18
N GLN A 17 -15.73 17.67 -24.85
CA GLN A 17 -16.86 17.03 -24.17
C GLN A 17 -16.40 15.91 -23.22
N GLY A 18 -16.94 15.92 -22.00
CA GLY A 18 -16.63 14.95 -20.95
C GLY A 18 -15.37 15.27 -20.14
N THR A 19 -14.74 16.43 -20.34
CA THR A 19 -13.55 16.86 -19.58
C THR A 19 -13.89 17.11 -18.11
N LEU A 20 -14.97 17.85 -17.80
CA LEU A 20 -15.34 18.18 -16.42
C LEU A 20 -15.82 16.96 -15.64
N VAL A 21 -16.49 16.01 -16.31
CA VAL A 21 -16.90 14.74 -15.69
C VAL A 21 -15.67 13.91 -15.31
N ARG A 22 -14.71 13.76 -16.23
CA ARG A 22 -13.44 13.07 -15.96
C ARG A 22 -12.64 13.71 -14.83
N MET A 23 -12.63 15.04 -14.75
CA MET A 23 -11.98 15.77 -13.67
C MET A 23 -12.66 15.50 -12.32
N GLN A 24 -14.00 15.51 -12.27
CA GLN A 24 -14.74 15.19 -11.06
C GLN A 24 -14.55 13.74 -10.61
N ASP A 25 -14.52 12.80 -11.54
CA ASP A 25 -14.25 11.39 -11.24
C ASP A 25 -12.82 11.22 -10.70
N GLY A 26 -11.83 11.89 -11.32
CA GLY A 26 -10.44 11.90 -10.84
C GLY A 26 -10.29 12.50 -9.44
N GLU A 27 -10.99 13.60 -9.16
CA GLU A 27 -10.99 14.24 -7.84
C GLU A 27 -11.67 13.37 -6.77
N ARG A 28 -12.77 12.70 -7.12
CA ARG A 28 -13.44 11.74 -6.24
C ARG A 28 -12.55 10.55 -5.90
N ILE A 29 -11.88 9.98 -6.90
CA ILE A 29 -10.93 8.87 -6.71
C ILE A 29 -9.81 9.32 -5.78
N LYS A 30 -9.21 10.48 -6.05
CA LYS A 30 -8.15 11.05 -5.22
C LYS A 30 -8.59 11.23 -3.76
N ASN A 31 -9.74 11.87 -3.52
CA ASN A 31 -10.27 12.09 -2.17
C ASN A 31 -10.56 10.77 -1.44
N HIS A 32 -11.04 9.76 -2.16
CA HIS A 32 -11.28 8.43 -1.59
C HIS A 32 -9.96 7.74 -1.19
N THR A 33 -8.96 7.74 -2.07
CA THR A 33 -7.62 7.22 -1.78
C THR A 33 -6.99 7.92 -0.58
N GLU A 34 -7.08 9.25 -0.51
CA GLU A 34 -6.58 10.03 0.63
C GLU A 34 -7.31 9.68 1.94
N SER A 35 -8.63 9.49 1.88
CA SER A 35 -9.42 9.09 3.05
C SER A 35 -9.02 7.70 3.57
N ILE A 36 -8.80 6.74 2.68
CA ILE A 36 -8.32 5.40 3.05
C ILE A 36 -6.94 5.50 3.68
N ARG A 37 -6.01 6.22 3.04
CA ARG A 37 -4.66 6.42 3.55
C ARG A 37 -4.68 7.00 4.97
N LYS A 38 -5.46 8.06 5.20
CA LYS A 38 -5.61 8.68 6.53
C LYS A 38 -6.15 7.69 7.55
N SER A 39 -7.16 6.90 7.18
CA SER A 39 -7.72 5.88 8.07
C SER A 39 -6.66 4.85 8.51
N LEU A 40 -5.87 4.32 7.56
CA LEU A 40 -4.79 3.38 7.85
C LEU A 40 -3.71 4.02 8.73
N CYS A 41 -3.27 5.25 8.42
CA CYS A 41 -2.28 5.97 9.22
C CYS A 41 -2.77 6.19 10.66
N SER A 42 -4.01 6.66 10.83
CA SER A 42 -4.62 6.86 12.15
C SER A 42 -4.68 5.56 12.96
N LYS A 43 -5.05 4.43 12.35
CA LYS A 43 -5.03 3.11 13.00
C LYS A 43 -3.62 2.67 13.40
N LEU A 44 -2.63 2.87 12.54
CA LEU A 44 -1.23 2.53 12.84
C LEU A 44 -0.65 3.38 13.98
N LEU A 45 -0.99 4.66 14.02
CA LEU A 45 -0.61 5.55 15.13
C LEU A 45 -1.26 5.11 16.44
N ALA A 46 -2.54 4.70 16.41
CA ALA A 46 -3.25 4.16 17.57
C ALA A 46 -2.63 2.82 18.07
N ASN A 47 -2.28 1.93 17.13
CA ASN A 47 -1.55 0.69 17.39
C ASN A 47 -0.07 0.93 17.68
N LYS A 48 0.36 2.21 17.65
CA LYS A 48 1.66 2.62 18.17
C LYS A 48 2.80 1.99 17.31
N ALA A 49 2.51 1.67 16.05
CA ALA A 49 3.37 0.92 15.12
C ALA A 49 4.72 1.58 14.77
N PHE A 50 4.91 2.86 15.12
CA PHE A 50 6.06 3.69 14.75
C PHE A 50 6.96 4.07 15.95
N TRP A 51 6.99 3.26 17.01
CA TRP A 51 7.75 3.55 18.25
C TRP A 51 9.20 3.99 18.08
N SER A 52 9.87 3.54 17.00
CA SER A 52 11.28 3.87 16.73
C SER A 52 11.50 5.22 16.04
N HIS A 53 10.45 5.88 15.56
CA HIS A 53 10.55 7.14 14.82
C HIS A 53 10.11 8.32 15.68
N SER A 54 10.98 9.32 15.81
CA SER A 54 10.63 10.60 16.42
C SER A 54 9.73 11.41 15.47
N ASN A 55 8.56 11.83 15.95
CA ASN A 55 7.60 12.72 15.27
C ASN A 55 6.98 12.19 13.96
N VAL A 56 6.42 10.97 13.98
CA VAL A 56 5.64 10.47 12.82
C VAL A 56 4.29 11.15 12.73
N THR A 57 4.08 11.91 11.65
CA THR A 57 2.78 12.44 11.23
C THR A 57 2.30 11.73 9.96
N GLU A 58 0.99 11.76 9.68
CA GLU A 58 0.38 11.09 8.51
C GLU A 58 1.03 11.47 7.17
N GLU A 59 1.59 12.67 7.09
CA GLU A 59 2.23 13.25 5.90
C GLU A 59 3.70 12.79 5.74
N THR A 60 4.32 12.32 6.82
CA THR A 60 5.73 11.89 6.83
C THR A 60 5.93 10.40 6.60
N ILE A 61 4.87 9.59 6.72
CA ILE A 61 4.92 8.14 6.52
C ILE A 61 5.12 7.87 5.01
N SER A 62 6.15 7.10 4.64
CA SER A 62 6.33 6.68 3.24
C SER A 62 5.27 5.64 2.84
N ASP A 63 5.01 5.49 1.54
CA ASP A 63 4.07 4.46 1.06
C ASP A 63 4.56 3.05 1.43
N GLU A 64 5.86 2.82 1.36
CA GLU A 64 6.47 1.57 1.75
C GLU A 64 6.35 1.30 3.25
N ASP A 65 6.55 2.32 4.10
CA ASP A 65 6.36 2.21 5.55
C ASP A 65 4.89 1.92 5.89
N LEU A 66 3.96 2.59 5.21
CA LEU A 66 2.52 2.36 5.38
C LEU A 66 2.16 0.90 5.06
N ILE A 67 2.64 0.38 3.93
CA ILE A 67 2.39 -1.01 3.50
C ILE A 67 2.99 -2.00 4.51
N GLU A 68 4.27 -1.83 4.86
CA GLU A 68 4.96 -2.72 5.79
C GLU A 68 4.27 -2.76 7.15
N LYS A 69 3.98 -1.58 7.74
CA LYS A 69 3.36 -1.50 9.07
C LYS A 69 1.92 -2.00 9.06
N THR A 70 1.18 -1.79 7.98
CA THR A 70 -0.18 -2.34 7.84
C THR A 70 -0.16 -3.86 7.85
N PHE A 71 0.77 -4.51 7.14
CA PHE A 71 0.90 -5.97 7.18
C PHE A 71 1.26 -6.51 8.56
N ILE A 72 2.05 -5.78 9.34
CA ILE A 72 2.54 -6.25 10.66
C ILE A 72 1.52 -5.98 11.78
N HIS A 73 0.81 -4.85 11.73
CA HIS A 73 0.07 -4.32 12.88
C HIS A 73 -1.44 -4.18 12.69
N LEU A 74 -1.96 -4.36 11.47
CA LEU A 74 -3.40 -4.28 11.18
C LEU A 74 -3.97 -5.63 10.72
N ASP A 75 -5.30 -5.68 10.55
CA ASP A 75 -6.03 -6.89 10.18
C ASP A 75 -6.18 -7.07 8.66
N MET A 76 -6.87 -8.14 8.25
CA MET A 76 -7.06 -8.47 6.83
C MET A 76 -7.97 -7.47 6.10
N ASP A 77 -8.90 -6.83 6.79
CA ASP A 77 -9.79 -5.83 6.21
C ASP A 77 -8.98 -4.57 5.87
N ASP A 78 -8.07 -4.17 6.76
CA ASP A 78 -7.13 -3.07 6.54
C ASP A 78 -6.10 -3.37 5.46
N ILE A 79 -5.60 -4.61 5.38
CA ILE A 79 -4.72 -5.02 4.28
C ILE A 79 -5.47 -4.94 2.94
N SER A 80 -6.77 -5.27 2.91
CA SER A 80 -7.57 -5.18 1.68
C SER A 80 -7.64 -3.75 1.16
N LEU A 81 -7.73 -2.76 2.05
CA LEU A 81 -7.70 -1.33 1.69
C LEU A 81 -6.38 -0.92 1.01
N LEU A 82 -5.23 -1.55 1.35
CA LEU A 82 -3.98 -1.28 0.62
C LEU A 82 -4.11 -1.62 -0.86
N PHE A 83 -4.78 -2.72 -1.20
CA PHE A 83 -4.98 -3.16 -2.59
C PHE A 83 -5.95 -2.26 -3.36
N GLU A 84 -6.72 -1.41 -2.67
CA GLU A 84 -7.55 -0.38 -3.30
C GLU A 84 -6.75 0.87 -3.68
N ILE A 85 -5.75 1.24 -2.87
CA ILE A 85 -4.96 2.46 -3.06
C ILE A 85 -3.62 2.25 -3.77
N PHE A 86 -3.06 1.04 -3.70
CA PHE A 86 -1.78 0.70 -4.33
C PHE A 86 -1.93 -0.45 -5.31
N THR A 87 -1.09 -0.45 -6.34
CA THR A 87 -1.05 -1.59 -7.26
C THR A 87 -0.51 -2.83 -6.56
N ARG A 88 -1.10 -3.99 -6.85
CA ARG A 88 -0.63 -5.30 -6.36
C ARG A 88 0.87 -5.52 -6.60
N LYS A 89 1.41 -5.02 -7.72
CA LYS A 89 2.84 -5.11 -8.06
C LYS A 89 3.69 -4.33 -7.05
N PHE A 90 3.30 -3.12 -6.70
CA PHE A 90 4.02 -2.27 -5.75
C PHE A 90 3.97 -2.85 -4.34
N ILE A 91 2.78 -3.26 -3.86
CA ILE A 91 2.62 -3.91 -2.55
C ILE A 91 3.51 -5.16 -2.46
N ARG A 92 3.53 -5.98 -3.52
CA ARG A 92 4.38 -7.17 -3.59
C ARG A 92 5.86 -6.82 -3.51
N GLN A 93 6.30 -5.79 -4.23
CA GLN A 93 7.68 -5.34 -4.22
C GLN A 93 8.10 -4.95 -2.79
N VAL A 94 7.32 -4.10 -2.12
CA VAL A 94 7.62 -3.66 -0.74
C VAL A 94 7.69 -4.86 0.21
N TRP A 95 6.74 -5.79 0.12
CA TRP A 95 6.75 -7.01 0.93
C TRP A 95 8.00 -7.87 0.67
N GLU A 96 8.36 -8.08 -0.60
CA GLU A 96 9.54 -8.88 -0.96
C GLU A 96 10.85 -8.25 -0.49
N ASP A 97 10.95 -6.92 -0.57
CA ASP A 97 12.17 -6.16 -0.26
C ASP A 97 12.38 -5.99 1.24
N ARG A 98 11.30 -5.76 2.01
CA ARG A 98 11.39 -5.41 3.44
C ARG A 98 11.05 -6.53 4.40
N MET A 99 10.14 -7.43 4.02
CA MET A 99 9.56 -8.40 4.96
C MET A 99 9.94 -9.85 4.65
N ALA A 100 9.89 -10.26 3.37
CA ALA A 100 10.05 -11.66 2.97
C ALA A 100 11.42 -12.26 3.33
N GLY A 101 12.45 -11.42 3.48
CA GLY A 101 13.81 -11.82 3.86
C GLY A 101 14.08 -11.92 5.37
N GLN A 102 13.16 -11.49 6.25
CA GLN A 102 13.39 -11.39 7.70
C GLN A 102 13.33 -12.74 8.46
N GLY A 103 13.44 -13.87 7.76
CA GLY A 103 13.59 -15.21 8.34
C GLY A 103 12.53 -15.58 9.38
N ALA A 104 12.98 -16.12 10.52
CA ALA A 104 12.12 -16.66 11.57
C ALA A 104 11.18 -15.65 12.23
N TYR A 105 11.57 -14.36 12.29
CA TYR A 105 10.82 -13.32 13.01
C TYR A 105 9.42 -13.09 12.42
N LEU A 106 9.31 -13.06 11.09
CA LEU A 106 8.05 -12.84 10.37
C LEU A 106 7.58 -14.09 9.59
N TYR A 107 8.11 -15.27 9.90
CA TYR A 107 7.91 -16.45 9.05
C TYR A 107 6.43 -16.81 8.83
N SER A 108 5.65 -16.95 9.90
CA SER A 108 4.22 -17.29 9.81
C SER A 108 3.41 -16.22 9.08
N LEU A 109 3.71 -14.94 9.32
CA LEU A 109 3.08 -13.81 8.66
C LEU A 109 3.39 -13.83 7.15
N ASN A 110 4.66 -13.99 6.79
CA ASN A 110 5.08 -14.05 5.40
C ASN A 110 4.53 -15.29 4.68
N MET A 111 4.31 -16.41 5.38
CA MET A 111 3.58 -17.56 4.82
C MET A 111 2.15 -17.22 4.47
N MET A 112 1.42 -16.62 5.40
CA MET A 112 0.06 -16.15 5.15
C MET A 112 0.03 -15.18 3.97
N ILE A 113 0.92 -14.18 3.95
CA ILE A 113 0.93 -13.17 2.88
C ILE A 113 1.22 -13.80 1.51
N ALA A 114 2.23 -14.67 1.44
CA ALA A 114 2.60 -15.37 0.21
C ALA A 114 1.43 -16.22 -0.35
N GLN A 115 0.67 -16.88 0.53
CA GLN A 115 -0.46 -17.73 0.15
C GLN A 115 -1.70 -16.91 -0.22
N TYR A 116 -2.20 -16.11 0.72
CA TYR A 116 -3.49 -15.44 0.58
C TYR A 116 -3.44 -14.26 -0.38
N TYR A 117 -2.39 -13.44 -0.30
CA TYR A 117 -2.32 -12.23 -1.11
C TYR A 117 -1.59 -12.47 -2.43
N PHE A 118 -0.53 -13.27 -2.47
CA PHE A 118 0.27 -13.42 -3.70
C PHE A 118 0.11 -14.75 -4.43
N ASN A 119 -0.71 -15.66 -3.89
CA ASN A 119 -1.02 -16.97 -4.48
C ASN A 119 0.24 -17.75 -4.92
N ILE A 120 1.28 -17.71 -4.08
CA ILE A 120 2.55 -18.38 -4.34
C ILE A 120 2.36 -19.88 -4.07
N LYS A 121 2.61 -20.71 -5.08
CA LYS A 121 2.41 -22.18 -5.02
C LYS A 121 3.24 -22.86 -3.93
N ASN A 122 4.53 -22.50 -3.82
CA ASN A 122 5.46 -23.02 -2.83
C ASN A 122 6.02 -21.86 -1.98
N PRO A 123 5.25 -21.37 -1.01
CA PRO A 123 5.63 -20.22 -0.19
C PRO A 123 6.91 -20.45 0.60
N LYS A 124 7.09 -21.66 1.15
CA LYS A 124 8.27 -22.03 1.96
C LYS A 124 9.56 -21.87 1.18
N ASP A 125 9.64 -22.50 0.00
CA ASP A 125 10.82 -22.44 -0.86
C ASP A 125 11.08 -21.01 -1.35
N PHE A 126 10.01 -20.26 -1.62
CA PHE A 126 10.12 -18.86 -2.03
C PHE A 126 10.76 -18.00 -0.94
N LEU A 127 10.26 -18.08 0.30
CA LEU A 127 10.84 -17.32 1.42
C LEU A 127 12.26 -17.76 1.74
N HIS A 128 12.53 -19.07 1.71
CA HIS A 128 13.88 -19.57 1.99
C HIS A 128 14.91 -19.00 0.99
N ARG A 129 14.55 -18.89 -0.30
CA ARG A 129 15.41 -18.23 -1.30
C ARG A 129 15.60 -16.74 -1.02
N LYS A 130 14.55 -16.04 -0.56
CA LYS A 130 14.63 -14.61 -0.21
C LYS A 130 15.51 -14.38 1.01
N GLU A 131 15.39 -15.22 2.04
CA GLU A 131 16.23 -15.19 3.23
C GLU A 131 17.70 -15.43 2.88
N ILE A 132 18.03 -16.47 2.11
CA ILE A 132 19.40 -16.72 1.64
C ILE A 132 19.94 -15.52 0.85
N GLY A 133 19.12 -14.96 -0.05
CA GLY A 133 19.49 -13.78 -0.83
C GLY A 133 19.82 -12.59 0.06
N HIS A 134 18.98 -12.32 1.06
CA HIS A 134 19.15 -11.23 2.00
C HIS A 134 20.43 -11.41 2.84
N ILE A 135 20.68 -12.62 3.35
CA ILE A 135 21.92 -12.95 4.09
C ILE A 135 23.15 -12.70 3.21
N LYS A 136 23.14 -13.16 1.96
CA LYS A 136 24.26 -12.95 1.02
C LYS A 136 24.56 -11.46 0.80
N THR A 137 23.51 -10.65 0.59
CA THR A 137 23.64 -9.20 0.47
C THR A 137 24.29 -8.64 1.73
N MET A 138 23.76 -8.93 2.92
CA MET A 138 24.32 -8.44 4.19
C MET A 138 25.79 -8.83 4.39
N THR A 139 26.16 -10.07 4.07
CA THR A 139 27.55 -10.54 4.21
C THR A 139 28.52 -9.97 3.17
N HIS A 140 28.04 -9.51 2.00
CA HIS A 140 28.89 -8.91 0.98
C HIS A 140 29.18 -7.41 1.25
N TYR A 141 28.36 -6.78 2.09
CA TYR A 141 28.55 -5.39 2.53
C TYR A 141 29.18 -5.27 3.94
N ALA A 142 29.55 -6.40 4.56
CA ALA A 142 30.21 -6.48 5.87
C ALA A 142 31.70 -6.78 5.71
#